data_AF-A0A3B8IRM1-F1
#
_entry.id   AF-A0A3B8IRM1-F1
#
_cell.length_a   1.000
_cell.length_b   1.000
_cell.length_c   1.000
_cell.angle_alpha   90.00
_cell.angle_beta   90.00
_cell.angle_gamma   90.00
#
_symmetry.space_group_name_H-M   'P 1'
#
loop_
_entity.id
_entity.type
_entity.pdbx_description
1 polymer ?
#
loop_
_entity_poly.entity_id
_entity_poly.type
_entity_poly.pdbx_seq_one_letter_code
_entity_poly.pdbx_strand_id
1 'polypeptide(L)' 'MAKSYLSSPVSSPCLMVCRLDQEAVCVGCGRTKEQITRWLTYTEEERKEIMASLPLKQ' A
#
# COMPACT_ATOMS: atom_id res chain seq x y z
N MET A 1 -16.21 17.51 -14.35
CA MET A 1 -16.05 16.04 -14.20
C MET A 1 -15.46 15.76 -12.82
N ALA A 2 -16.29 15.74 -11.78
CA ALA A 2 -15.85 15.52 -10.41
C ALA A 2 -15.70 14.01 -10.17
N LYS A 3 -14.47 13.50 -10.12
CA LYS A 3 -14.21 12.16 -9.57
C LYS A 3 -14.17 12.25 -8.05
N SER A 4 -15.34 12.29 -7.45
CA SER A 4 -15.57 12.15 -6.02
C SER A 4 -15.23 10.71 -5.58
N TYR A 5 -14.00 10.48 -5.14
CA TYR A 5 -13.59 9.27 -4.39
C TYR A 5 -13.64 9.55 -2.88
N LEU A 6 -14.81 9.88 -2.35
CA LEU A 6 -14.97 10.19 -0.93
C LEU A 6 -15.36 8.94 -0.12
N SER A 7 -14.44 8.55 0.79
CA SER A 7 -14.63 7.83 2.09
C SER A 7 -15.10 6.36 2.03
N SER A 8 -14.51 5.30 2.62
CA SER A 8 -13.52 5.05 3.70
C SER A 8 -13.05 3.56 3.65
N PRO A 9 -12.32 3.03 4.64
CA PRO A 9 -10.88 3.05 4.83
C PRO A 9 -10.30 1.66 4.50
N VAL A 10 -10.01 1.35 3.24
CA VAL A 10 -8.99 0.31 3.04
C VAL A 10 -7.70 1.01 3.41
N SER A 11 -7.24 0.85 4.66
CA SER A 11 -5.90 1.26 5.06
C SER A 11 -4.97 0.61 4.06
N SER A 12 -4.51 1.41 3.11
CA SER A 12 -3.81 0.98 1.93
C SER A 12 -3.03 2.16 1.40
N PRO A 13 -1.69 2.07 1.38
CA PRO A 13 -0.83 3.10 0.81
C PRO A 13 -0.79 3.01 -0.74
N CYS A 14 -1.70 2.25 -1.37
CA CYS A 14 -1.63 1.97 -2.79
C CYS A 14 -2.12 3.16 -3.63
N LEU A 15 -1.24 3.73 -4.46
CA LEU A 15 -1.60 4.71 -5.49
C LEU A 15 -1.99 4.10 -6.84
N MET A 16 -2.35 2.81 -6.87
CA MET A 16 -2.72 2.09 -8.10
C MET A 16 -1.60 2.05 -9.15
N VAL A 17 -0.36 2.28 -8.73
CA VAL A 17 0.86 2.11 -9.53
C VAL A 17 1.53 0.80 -9.09
N CYS A 18 1.51 -0.21 -9.96
CA CYS A 18 2.15 -1.49 -9.70
C CYS A 18 3.47 -1.58 -10.48
N ARG A 19 4.56 -1.16 -9.85
CA ARG A 19 5.92 -1.32 -10.38
C ARG A 19 6.84 -1.68 -9.22
N LEU A 20 7.53 -2.81 -9.34
CA LEU A 20 8.53 -3.25 -8.37
C LEU A 20 9.93 -2.85 -8.84
N ASP A 21 10.83 -2.56 -7.91
CA ASP A 21 12.26 -2.42 -8.17
C ASP A 21 13.00 -3.78 -8.13
N GLN A 22 14.33 -3.73 -8.16
CA GLN A 22 15.19 -4.92 -8.12
C GLN A 22 15.13 -5.67 -6.79
N GLU A 23 14.68 -5.01 -5.71
CA GLU A 23 14.53 -5.57 -4.36
C GLU A 23 13.10 -6.07 -4.12
N ALA A 24 12.27 -6.13 -5.16
CA ALA A 24 10.85 -6.50 -5.09
C ALA A 24 10.01 -5.56 -4.20
N VAL A 25 10.40 -4.29 -4.12
CA VAL A 25 9.65 -3.23 -3.43
C VAL A 25 8.89 -2.39 -4.43
N CYS A 26 7.62 -2.10 -4.14
CA CYS A 26 6.81 -1.23 -4.98
C CYS A 26 7.32 0.21 -4.90
N VAL A 27 7.70 0.78 -6.05
CA VAL A 27 8.25 2.14 -6.11
C VAL A 27 7.20 3.22 -5.85
N GLY A 28 5.91 2.89 -5.99
CA GLY A 28 4.81 3.78 -5.65
C GLY A 28 4.52 3.74 -4.15
N CYS A 29 3.96 2.62 -3.68
CA CYS A 29 3.49 2.50 -2.30
C CYS A 29 4.53 2.05 -1.27
N GLY A 30 5.76 1.72 -1.67
CA GLY A 30 6.83 1.29 -0.76
C GLY A 30 6.71 -0.12 -0.17
N ARG A 31 5.61 -0.85 -0.42
CA ARG A 31 5.41 -2.22 0.10
C ARG A 31 6.24 -3.25 -0.67
N THR A 32 6.69 -4.30 0.02
CA THR A 32 7.28 -5.47 -0.64
C THR A 32 6.24 -6.30 -1.40
N LYS A 33 6.68 -7.13 -2.33
CA LYS A 33 5.82 -8.08 -3.05
C LYS A 33 5.03 -8.99 -2.09
N GLU A 34 5.64 -9.45 -1.00
CA GLU A 34 4.99 -10.29 0.02
C GLU A 34 3.87 -9.51 0.72
N GLN A 35 4.14 -8.26 1.12
CA GLN A 35 3.12 -7.40 1.75
C GLN A 35 1.96 -7.10 0.79
N ILE A 36 2.23 -6.93 -0.50
CA ILE A 36 1.19 -6.71 -1.52
C ILE A 36 0.31 -7.95 -1.67
N THR A 37 0.92 -9.14 -1.80
CA THR A 37 0.17 -10.41 -1.99
C THR A 37 -0.64 -10.80 -0.75
N ARG A 38 -0.15 -10.49 0.45
CA ARG A 38 -0.83 -10.78 1.72
C ARG A 38 -1.72 -9.63 2.22
N TRP A 39 -1.86 -8.54 1.47
CA TRP A 39 -2.55 -7.35 1.97
C TRP A 39 -3.98 -7.60 2.43
N LEU A 40 -4.70 -8.44 1.70
CA LEU A 40 -6.08 -8.80 2.00
C LEU A 40 -6.21 -9.73 3.21
N THR A 41 -5.13 -10.41 3.60
CA THR A 41 -5.12 -11.33 4.75
C THR A 41 -4.70 -10.65 6.04
N TYR A 42 -4.02 -9.49 5.96
CA TYR A 42 -3.60 -8.75 7.15
C TYR A 42 -4.79 -8.15 7.90
N THR A 43 -4.69 -8.15 9.23
CA THR A 43 -5.56 -7.37 10.11
C THR A 43 -5.31 -5.88 9.95
N GLU A 44 -6.20 -5.08 10.52
CA GLU A 44 -6.06 -3.63 10.45
C GLU A 44 -4.84 -3.12 11.24
N GLU A 45 -4.52 -3.78 12.35
CA GLU A 45 -3.32 -3.52 13.16
C GLU A 45 -2.05 -3.81 12.36
N GLU A 46 -1.97 -4.98 11.72
CA GLU A 46 -0.83 -5.36 10.87
C GLU A 46 -0.67 -4.39 9.69
N ARG A 47 -1.78 -3.95 9.07
CA ARG A 47 -1.73 -2.94 8.01
C ARG A 47 -1.16 -1.62 8.49
N LYS A 48 -1.54 -1.15 9.68
CA LYS A 48 -1.03 0.09 10.27
C LYS A 48 0.45 -0.01 10.60
N GLU A 49 0.89 -1.13 11.16
CA GLU A 49 2.30 -1.39 11.44
C GLU A 49 3.13 -1.41 10.15
N ILE A 50 2.65 -2.12 9.13
CA ILE A 50 3.29 -2.12 7.82
C ILE A 50 3.37 -0.69 7.30
N MET A 51 2.26 0.05 7.25
CA MET A 51 2.23 1.43 6.78
C MET A 51 3.18 2.36 7.54
N ALA A 52 3.35 2.18 8.86
CA ALA A 52 4.29 2.94 9.67
C ALA A 52 5.77 2.60 9.35
N SER A 53 6.04 1.37 8.87
CA SER A 53 7.37 0.93 8.47
C SER A 53 7.75 1.34 7.03
N LEU A 54 6.78 1.77 6.21
CA LEU A 54 7.05 2.10 4.82
C LEU A 54 7.86 3.40 4.72
N PRO A 55 8.82 3.47 3.78
CA PRO A 55 9.42 4.75 3.46
C PRO A 55 8.30 5.67 2.99
N LEU A 56 8.25 6.91 3.51
CA LEU A 56 7.31 7.94 3.07
C LEU A 56 7.47 8.16 1.55
N LYS A 57 6.68 7.43 0.77
CA LYS A 57 6.59 7.48 -0.68
C LYS A 57 5.12 7.59 -1.03
N GLN A 58 4.81 8.43 -2.00
CA GLN A 58 3.47 8.68 -2.54
C GLN A 58 3.30 7.86 -3.93
#